data_AF-W2XNQ7-F1
#
_entry.id   AF-W2XNQ7-F1
#
_cell.length_a   1.000
_cell.length_b   1.000
_cell.length_c   1.000
_cell.angle_alpha   90.00
_cell.angle_beta   90.00
_cell.angle_gamma   90.00
#
_symmetry.space_group_name_H-M   'P 1'
#
loop_
_entity.id
_entity.type
_entity.pdbx_description
1 polymer ?
#
loop_
_entity_poly.entity_id
_entity_poly.type
_entity_poly.pdbx_seq_one_letter_code
_entity_poly.pdbx_strand_id
1 'polypeptide(L)'
;MVRISTNFLAVTAALAVLTLPDSVDAHGGQSVHARTPERLAQRRLFMSESKRSLKDCANSEASRRLQERAVARRAAKADSLRAERRQRRRLDLDTVLATNHKSNLTGLTNETSPSELFGDDVKCILEPEVTQ
;
A
#
# COMPACT_ATOMS: atom_id res chain seq x y z
N MET A 1 -29.97 27.02 59.66
CA MET A 1 -30.00 25.71 58.96
C MET A 1 -30.40 25.95 57.52
N VAL A 2 -29.44 25.89 56.59
CA VAL A 2 -29.71 25.75 55.15
C VAL A 2 -28.71 24.70 54.67
N ARG A 3 -29.20 23.49 54.41
CA ARG A 3 -28.41 22.37 53.88
C ARG A 3 -28.21 22.62 52.40
N ILE A 4 -27.04 23.14 52.04
CA ILE A 4 -26.62 23.29 50.64
C ILE A 4 -26.34 21.88 50.12
N SER A 5 -27.22 21.47 49.22
CA SER A 5 -27.35 20.15 48.61
C SER A 5 -26.10 19.79 47.80
N THR A 6 -25.37 18.78 48.28
CA THR A 6 -24.16 18.18 47.70
C THR A 6 -24.35 17.50 46.33
N ASN A 7 -25.51 17.68 45.69
CA ASN A 7 -25.86 17.00 44.44
C ASN A 7 -25.68 17.87 43.18
N PHE A 8 -25.40 19.17 43.31
CA PHE A 8 -25.20 20.05 42.14
C PHE A 8 -23.75 20.10 41.63
N LEU A 9 -22.78 19.60 42.41
CA LEU A 9 -21.35 19.63 42.01
C LEU A 9 -20.91 18.40 41.20
N ALA A 10 -21.70 17.33 41.18
CA ALA A 10 -21.33 16.09 40.49
C ALA A 10 -21.72 16.06 38.99
N VAL A 11 -22.58 16.98 38.54
CA VAL A 11 -23.08 16.99 37.15
C VAL A 11 -22.19 17.81 36.22
N THR A 12 -21.38 18.74 36.74
CA THR A 12 -20.50 19.59 35.91
C THR A 12 -19.15 18.97 35.58
N ALA A 13 -18.74 17.89 36.28
CA ALA A 13 -17.45 17.23 36.04
C ALA A 13 -17.48 16.12 34.97
N ALA A 14 -18.66 15.67 34.53
CA ALA A 14 -18.80 14.53 33.62
C ALA A 14 -19.06 14.90 32.14
N LEU A 15 -19.26 16.19 31.82
CA LEU A 15 -19.51 16.66 30.44
C LEU A 15 -18.34 17.42 29.80
N ALA A 16 -17.19 17.50 30.48
CA ALA A 16 -15.96 18.10 29.94
C ALA A 16 -15.13 17.13 29.07
N VAL A 17 -15.77 16.10 28.47
CA VAL A 17 -15.09 15.04 27.69
C VAL A 17 -15.34 15.17 26.17
N LEU A 18 -16.05 16.19 25.69
CA LEU A 18 -16.53 16.22 24.29
C LEU A 18 -16.04 17.38 23.42
N THR A 19 -14.85 17.96 23.67
CA THR A 19 -14.24 18.88 22.69
C THR A 19 -12.73 18.69 22.58
N LEU A 20 -12.31 17.53 22.08
CA LEU A 20 -11.02 17.41 21.36
C LEU A 20 -11.35 17.51 19.87
N PRO A 21 -11.08 18.64 19.19
CA PRO A 21 -11.02 18.62 17.74
C PRO A 21 -9.79 17.80 17.35
N ASP A 22 -10.01 16.55 16.95
CA ASP A 22 -9.03 15.73 16.25
C ASP A 22 -8.68 16.42 14.93
N SER A 23 -7.72 17.34 14.99
CA SER A 23 -7.08 17.91 13.83
C SER A 23 -6.01 16.92 13.40
N VAL A 24 -6.45 15.87 12.70
CA VAL A 24 -5.55 15.00 11.94
C VAL A 24 -5.09 15.80 10.73
N ASP A 25 -4.12 16.69 10.96
CA ASP A 25 -3.43 17.40 9.90
C ASP A 25 -2.41 16.45 9.28
N ALA A 26 -2.91 15.46 8.53
CA ALA A 26 -2.07 14.44 7.90
C ALA A 26 -1.06 15.05 6.92
N HIS A 27 -1.32 16.28 6.44
CA HIS A 27 -0.36 17.11 5.73
C HIS A 27 -0.53 18.55 6.16
N GLY A 28 0.04 18.91 7.32
CA GLY A 28 0.23 20.30 7.72
C GLY A 28 0.79 21.08 6.54
N GLY A 29 -0.09 21.89 5.92
CA GLY A 29 0.25 22.71 4.78
C GLY A 29 1.49 23.47 5.17
N GLN A 30 2.60 23.19 4.49
CA GLN A 30 3.89 23.81 4.80
C GLN A 30 3.61 25.28 5.03
N SER A 31 3.86 25.77 6.27
CA SER A 31 3.88 27.20 6.52
C SER A 31 4.70 27.77 5.39
N VAL A 32 4.14 28.66 4.59
CA VAL A 32 4.85 29.25 3.46
C VAL A 32 6.06 29.93 4.09
N HIS A 33 7.19 29.23 4.15
CA HIS A 33 8.43 29.82 4.61
C HIS A 33 8.59 31.02 3.71
N ALA A 34 8.60 32.22 4.30
CA ALA A 34 8.67 33.46 3.55
C ALA A 34 9.72 33.27 2.45
N ARG A 35 9.29 33.32 1.20
CA ARG A 35 10.15 33.13 0.03
C ARG A 35 11.01 34.37 -0.12
N THR A 36 11.93 34.57 0.82
CA THR A 36 12.91 35.63 0.73
C THR A 36 13.82 35.31 -0.46
N PRO A 37 14.30 36.33 -1.18
CA PRO A 37 15.26 36.15 -2.27
C PRO A 37 16.47 35.31 -1.83
N GLU A 38 16.94 35.51 -0.59
CA GLU A 38 18.02 34.75 0.03
C GLU A 38 17.72 33.26 0.17
N ARG A 39 16.54 32.88 0.72
CA ARG A 39 16.16 31.46 0.83
C ARG A 39 15.99 30.80 -0.53
N LEU A 40 15.47 31.52 -1.52
CA LEU A 40 15.35 31.03 -2.88
C LEU A 40 16.74 30.82 -3.52
N ALA A 41 17.67 31.75 -3.31
CA ALA A 41 19.06 31.62 -3.77
C ALA A 41 19.77 30.43 -3.10
N GLN A 42 19.66 30.29 -1.78
CA GLN A 42 20.23 29.17 -1.03
C GLN A 42 19.62 27.82 -1.48
N ARG A 43 18.30 27.78 -1.73
CA ARG A 43 17.66 26.58 -2.28
C ARG A 43 18.19 26.26 -3.68
N ARG A 44 18.35 27.24 -4.56
CA ARG A 44 18.91 27.02 -5.91
C ARG A 44 20.32 26.48 -5.84
N LEU A 45 21.18 27.05 -4.99
CA LEU A 45 22.54 26.59 -4.76
C LEU A 45 22.59 25.17 -4.19
N PHE A 46 21.73 24.86 -3.21
CA PHE A 46 21.62 23.50 -2.69
C PHE A 46 21.20 22.51 -3.78
N MET A 47 20.21 22.85 -4.59
CA MET A 47 19.74 21.98 -5.67
C MET A 47 20.78 21.79 -6.79
N SER A 48 21.60 22.81 -7.08
CA SER A 48 22.68 22.70 -8.08
C SER A 48 23.86 21.88 -7.58
N GLU A 49 24.27 22.07 -6.32
CA GLU A 49 25.50 21.45 -5.78
C GLU A 49 25.27 20.11 -5.07
N SER A 50 24.05 19.82 -4.58
CA SER A 50 23.77 18.59 -3.81
C SER A 50 24.06 17.31 -4.58
N LYS A 51 23.83 17.29 -5.90
CA LYS A 51 24.17 16.12 -6.73
C LYS A 51 25.68 15.92 -6.86
N ARG A 52 26.43 17.03 -6.92
CA ARG A 52 27.89 17.00 -7.05
C ARG A 52 28.55 16.51 -5.77
N SER A 53 28.07 16.92 -4.59
CA SER A 53 28.62 16.44 -3.31
C SER A 53 28.31 14.96 -3.05
N LEU A 54 27.14 14.47 -3.51
CA LEU A 54 26.79 13.06 -3.36
C LEU A 54 27.55 12.12 -4.30
N LYS A 55 27.95 12.59 -5.49
CA LYS A 55 28.73 11.77 -6.44
C LYS A 55 30.07 11.33 -5.83
N ASP A 56 30.72 12.23 -5.09
CA ASP A 56 32.04 11.97 -4.50
C ASP A 56 31.91 11.03 -3.29
N CYS A 57 30.75 11.04 -2.62
CA CYS A 57 30.41 10.13 -1.53
C CYS A 57 29.94 8.74 -2.00
N ALA A 58 29.58 8.57 -3.28
CA ALA A 58 28.95 7.36 -3.79
C ALA A 58 29.79 6.10 -3.57
N ASN A 59 31.12 6.22 -3.65
CA ASN A 59 32.06 5.11 -3.49
C ASN A 59 32.70 5.00 -2.10
N SER A 60 32.31 5.87 -1.15
CA SER A 60 32.80 5.83 0.22
C SER A 60 32.44 4.50 0.91
N GLU A 61 33.22 4.12 1.91
CA GLU A 61 32.96 2.91 2.72
C GLU A 61 31.56 2.95 3.35
N ALA A 62 31.14 4.11 3.87
CA ALA A 62 29.82 4.30 4.45
C ALA A 62 28.69 4.09 3.41
N SER A 63 28.87 4.60 2.19
CA SER A 63 27.92 4.41 1.09
C SER A 63 27.81 2.94 0.69
N ARG A 64 28.95 2.24 0.55
CA ARG A 64 28.97 0.79 0.25
C ARG A 64 28.24 -0.01 1.31
N ARG A 65 28.54 0.22 2.60
CA ARG A 65 27.84 -0.40 3.74
C ARG A 65 26.33 -0.10 3.74
N LEU A 66 25.93 1.10 3.32
CA LEU A 66 24.51 1.45 3.19
C LEU A 66 23.85 0.68 2.04
N GLN A 67 24.53 0.58 0.89
CA GLN A 67 24.05 -0.15 -0.28
C GLN A 67 23.91 -1.65 0.02
N GLU A 68 24.90 -2.26 0.66
CA GLU A 68 24.86 -3.66 1.10
C GLU A 68 23.64 -3.93 2.01
N ARG A 69 23.45 -3.09 3.03
CA ARG A 69 22.27 -3.17 3.91
C ARG A 69 20.96 -2.99 3.15
N ALA A 70 20.92 -2.08 2.18
CA ALA A 70 19.72 -1.86 1.37
C ALA A 70 19.41 -3.05 0.46
N VAL A 71 20.42 -3.68 -0.13
CA VAL A 71 20.27 -4.93 -0.91
C VAL A 71 19.79 -6.05 -0.01
N ALA A 72 20.40 -6.27 1.14
CA ALA A 72 20.00 -7.30 2.10
C ALA A 72 18.53 -7.14 2.55
N ARG A 73 18.10 -5.91 2.88
CA ARG A 73 16.69 -5.63 3.23
C ARG A 73 15.74 -5.95 2.08
N ARG A 74 16.09 -5.56 0.85
CA ARG A 74 15.26 -5.84 -0.34
C ARG A 74 15.14 -7.35 -0.61
N ALA A 75 16.24 -8.09 -0.49
CA ALA A 75 16.25 -9.53 -0.64
C ALA A 75 15.36 -10.21 0.41
N ALA A 76 15.55 -9.87 1.70
CA ALA A 76 14.74 -10.41 2.79
C ALA A 76 13.24 -10.13 2.60
N LYS A 77 12.88 -8.92 2.14
CA LYS A 77 11.48 -8.59 1.86
C LYS A 77 10.92 -9.40 0.69
N ALA A 78 11.69 -9.57 -0.38
CA ALA A 78 11.28 -10.38 -1.52
C ALA A 78 11.05 -11.84 -1.10
N ASP A 79 11.92 -12.41 -0.27
CA ASP A 79 11.78 -13.78 0.21
C ASP A 79 10.59 -13.96 1.16
N SER A 80 10.34 -13.00 2.05
CA SER A 80 9.13 -12.95 2.87
C SER A 80 7.86 -12.96 2.01
N LEU A 81 7.80 -12.12 0.97
CA LEU A 81 6.65 -12.07 0.06
C LEU A 81 6.48 -13.37 -0.73
N ARG A 82 7.57 -14.02 -1.15
CA ARG A 82 7.52 -15.33 -1.82
C ARG A 82 7.03 -16.42 -0.87
N ALA A 83 7.46 -16.41 0.39
CA ALA A 83 7.01 -17.36 1.40
C ALA A 83 5.52 -17.19 1.67
N GLU A 84 5.04 -15.96 1.86
CA GLU A 84 3.62 -15.66 2.03
C GLU A 84 2.80 -16.13 0.81
N ARG A 85 3.27 -15.85 -0.41
CA ARG A 85 2.61 -16.34 -1.63
C ARG A 85 2.59 -17.86 -1.70
N ARG A 86 3.66 -18.55 -1.31
CA ARG A 86 3.70 -20.01 -1.28
C ARG A 86 2.70 -20.59 -0.28
N GLN A 87 2.53 -19.94 0.87
CA GLN A 87 1.50 -20.31 1.84
C GLN A 87 0.09 -20.12 1.26
N ARG A 88 -0.18 -18.99 0.58
CA ARG A 88 -1.48 -18.73 -0.08
C ARG A 88 -1.75 -19.61 -1.30
N ARG A 89 -0.71 -20.04 -2.03
CA ARG A 89 -0.80 -20.86 -3.24
C ARG A 89 -0.67 -22.36 -3.00
N ARG A 90 -0.42 -22.81 -1.76
CA ARG A 90 -0.76 -24.18 -1.35
C ARG A 90 -2.27 -24.24 -1.28
N LEU A 91 -2.89 -24.27 -2.46
CA LEU A 91 -4.28 -24.64 -2.58
C LEU A 91 -4.32 -26.11 -2.19
N ASP A 92 -5.00 -26.37 -1.09
CA ASP A 92 -5.28 -27.72 -0.65
C ASP A 92 -6.07 -28.44 -1.75
N LEU A 93 -5.62 -29.64 -2.16
CA LEU A 93 -6.19 -30.37 -3.29
C LEU A 93 -7.69 -30.59 -3.06
N ASP A 94 -8.06 -30.97 -1.83
CA ASP A 94 -9.45 -31.23 -1.46
C ASP A 94 -10.28 -29.94 -1.55
N THR A 95 -9.74 -28.81 -1.08
CA THR A 95 -10.38 -27.49 -1.22
C THR A 95 -10.57 -27.06 -2.69
N VAL A 96 -9.57 -27.30 -3.56
CA VAL A 96 -9.68 -26.97 -4.99
C VAL A 96 -10.73 -27.84 -5.67
N LEU A 97 -10.68 -29.15 -5.45
CA LEU A 97 -11.64 -30.10 -6.04
C LEU A 97 -13.07 -29.86 -5.53
N ALA A 98 -13.22 -29.41 -4.29
CA ALA A 98 -14.51 -29.04 -3.71
C ALA A 98 -15.02 -27.67 -4.19
N THR A 99 -14.18 -26.85 -4.83
CA THR A 99 -14.61 -25.56 -5.37
C THR A 99 -15.53 -25.79 -6.56
N ASN A 100 -16.83 -25.68 -6.33
CA ASN A 100 -17.84 -25.76 -7.38
C ASN A 100 -17.75 -24.52 -8.28
N HIS A 101 -17.20 -24.69 -9.47
CA HIS A 101 -17.38 -23.75 -10.57
C HIS A 101 -18.84 -23.90 -11.01
N LYS A 102 -19.67 -22.87 -10.83
CA LYS A 102 -21.14 -22.74 -11.05
C LYS A 102 -21.80 -23.53 -12.22
N SER A 103 -21.02 -24.15 -13.09
CA SER A 103 -21.44 -25.17 -14.05
C SER A 103 -21.65 -26.53 -13.38
N ASN A 104 -22.86 -27.09 -13.52
CA ASN A 104 -23.16 -28.48 -13.20
C ASN A 104 -22.96 -29.41 -14.42
N LEU A 105 -22.24 -28.95 -15.46
CA LEU A 105 -22.03 -29.71 -16.68
C LEU A 105 -21.07 -30.88 -16.40
N THR A 106 -21.56 -32.10 -16.60
CA THR A 106 -20.83 -33.35 -16.38
C THR A 106 -20.76 -34.16 -17.68
N GLY A 107 -19.87 -35.15 -17.77
CA GLY A 107 -19.76 -36.00 -18.96
C GLY A 107 -19.01 -35.36 -20.15
N LEU A 108 -18.21 -34.32 -19.89
CA LEU A 108 -17.35 -33.71 -20.90
C LEU A 108 -16.29 -34.71 -21.38
N THR A 109 -16.09 -34.77 -22.69
CA THR A 109 -15.07 -35.61 -23.33
C THR A 109 -14.26 -34.77 -24.32
N ASN A 110 -13.22 -35.35 -24.89
CA ASN A 110 -12.44 -34.68 -25.94
C ASN A 110 -13.24 -34.41 -27.22
N GLU A 111 -14.41 -35.04 -27.37
CA GLU A 111 -15.33 -34.86 -28.50
C GLU A 111 -16.42 -33.81 -28.22
N THR A 112 -16.45 -33.21 -27.02
CA THR A 112 -17.46 -32.20 -26.69
C THR A 112 -17.29 -30.97 -27.59
N SER A 113 -18.40 -30.48 -28.13
CA SER A 113 -18.36 -29.38 -29.08
C SER A 113 -17.89 -28.07 -28.40
N PRO A 114 -17.07 -27.24 -29.07
CA PRO A 114 -16.66 -25.95 -28.52
C PRO A 114 -17.83 -25.04 -28.17
N SER A 115 -18.91 -25.10 -28.95
CA SER A 115 -20.13 -24.31 -28.74
C SER A 115 -20.79 -24.62 -27.38
N GLU A 116 -20.76 -25.87 -26.92
CA GLU A 116 -21.26 -26.27 -25.59
C GLU A 116 -20.35 -25.80 -24.45
N LEU A 117 -19.05 -25.58 -24.71
CA LEU A 117 -18.08 -25.14 -23.70
C LEU A 117 -18.02 -23.61 -23.56
N PHE A 118 -18.11 -22.90 -24.67
CA PHE A 118 -17.89 -21.45 -24.73
C PHE A 118 -19.18 -20.64 -24.90
N GLY A 119 -20.27 -21.30 -25.30
CA GLY A 119 -21.54 -20.65 -25.64
C GLY A 119 -21.41 -19.70 -26.84
N ASP A 120 -22.54 -19.11 -27.23
CA ASP A 120 -22.57 -18.14 -28.34
C ASP A 120 -22.33 -16.69 -27.87
N ASP A 121 -22.29 -16.47 -26.56
CA ASP A 121 -22.28 -15.16 -25.92
C ASP A 121 -20.85 -14.77 -25.51
N VAL A 122 -20.07 -14.34 -26.48
CA VAL A 122 -18.64 -14.01 -26.35
C VAL A 122 -18.44 -12.83 -25.40
N LYS A 123 -18.03 -13.08 -24.14
CA LYS A 123 -17.80 -12.02 -23.15
C LYS A 123 -16.50 -11.25 -23.34
N CYS A 124 -15.54 -11.81 -24.06
CA CYS A 124 -14.27 -11.17 -24.37
C CYS A 124 -13.88 -11.51 -25.80
N ILE A 125 -13.73 -10.49 -26.66
CA ILE A 125 -13.14 -10.64 -28.00
C ILE A 125 -11.63 -10.78 -27.79
N LEU A 126 -11.07 -11.93 -28.15
CA LEU A 126 -9.61 -12.08 -28.22
C LEU A 126 -9.10 -11.17 -29.35
N GLU A 127 -8.16 -10.30 -29.03
CA GLU A 127 -7.48 -9.49 -30.04
C GLU A 127 -6.74 -10.45 -30.99
N PRO A 128 -6.96 -10.35 -32.31
CA PRO A 128 -6.37 -11.29 -33.25
C PRO A 128 -4.85 -11.15 -33.23
N GLU A 129 -4.17 -12.30 -33.16
CA GLU A 129 -2.72 -12.37 -33.29
C GLU A 129 -2.34 -11.97 -34.73
N VAL A 130 -1.83 -10.75 -34.90
CA VAL A 130 -1.27 -10.32 -36.19
C VAL A 130 0.10 -10.97 -36.34
N THR A 131 0.24 -11.86 -37.32
CA THR A 131 1.53 -12.47 -37.68
C THR A 131 2.52 -11.40 -38.13
N GLN A 132 3.77 -11.55 -37.66
CA GLN A 132 4.94 -10.75 -38.02
C GLN A 132 5.32 -10.89 -39.50
#